data_AF-A0A9P4QQN9-F1
#
_entry.id   AF-A0A9P4QQN9-F1
#
_cell.length_a   1.000
_cell.length_b   1.000
_cell.length_c   1.000
_cell.angle_alpha   90.00
_cell.angle_beta   90.00
_cell.angle_gamma   90.00
#
_symmetry.space_group_name_H-M   'P 1'
#
loop_
_entity.id
_entity.type
_entity.pdbx_description
1 polymer ?
#
loop_
_entity_poly.entity_id
_entity_poly.type
_entity_poly.pdbx_seq_one_letter_code
_entity_poly.pdbx_strand_id
1 'polypeptide(L)'
;SGAGKTAFARYLWDIMNGEGGGDGGVREVLRNEEGDVREERWDVRGFVVKYVSAGERGRMEEVMGEVEALKEKEGEVLIVVDGVEDGDREQLSSIISAVRDAKNLRLLLLKSSDGTADTSTYSDIPKFELLPLLQSQRRQALRNLPMREVEEGTVGLGLAAALPVYFDLAVQTQTHGEDSELLIDVWLKSVGDDAPSVTRTAFESIQAGNSFPHTKGVNDAPTLPQLTESKAIQRLLAARHLGSQPLDEAVSCFDSSPSTWEQVLSSILRRPQSQTKTHDLISKLLHNAQSTSYAGSLLSSDFITPTSPFHPTILTHLLAILSSPLPLPTRERASRALARLGDPRDLTSLSSIPSGTVTIGSTSHPNSQPIHRLSLHAFQIGTFPVVNRDYAAFAHATNRTWPSPHASTPELQNVPATDVSWNDAVAYCAWLTDEWRASGKIGPRAVVRLPTEPEWEYAARGTQEPVLTTTTTTTDGSCDLVYPWGTTWRDDATNFEETGLN
;
A
#
# COMPACT_ATOMS: atom_id res chain seq x y z
N SER A 1 0.65 7.10 -5.38
CA SER A 1 0.83 7.32 -6.83
C SER A 1 1.47 8.66 -7.20
N GLY A 2 1.81 9.57 -6.27
CA GLY A 2 2.42 10.87 -6.60
C GLY A 2 1.54 11.89 -7.37
N ALA A 3 0.45 11.43 -7.99
CA ALA A 3 -0.29 12.14 -9.03
C ALA A 3 -1.42 13.07 -8.55
N GLY A 4 -1.78 13.03 -7.26
CA GLY A 4 -2.87 13.84 -6.71
C GLY A 4 -2.55 14.57 -5.40
N LYS A 5 -1.43 14.26 -4.75
CA LYS A 5 -1.10 14.80 -3.41
C LYS A 5 -0.82 16.29 -3.44
N THR A 6 0.05 16.73 -4.35
CA THR A 6 0.37 18.15 -4.53
C THR A 6 -0.85 18.95 -4.95
N ALA A 7 -1.69 18.39 -5.83
CA ALA A 7 -2.95 19.01 -6.23
C ALA A 7 -3.89 19.19 -5.02
N PHE A 8 -4.04 18.15 -4.19
CA PHE A 8 -4.79 18.21 -2.95
C PHE A 8 -4.23 19.23 -1.97
N ALA A 9 -2.91 19.27 -1.78
CA ALA A 9 -2.24 20.21 -0.88
C ALA A 9 -2.48 21.67 -1.28
N ARG A 10 -2.30 21.97 -2.58
CA ARG A 10 -2.54 23.30 -3.15
C ARG A 10 -4.02 23.69 -3.04
N TYR A 11 -4.93 22.77 -3.38
CA TYR A 11 -6.37 22.99 -3.23
C TYR A 11 -6.77 23.29 -1.78
N LEU A 12 -6.23 22.54 -0.81
CA LEU A 12 -6.46 22.75 0.61
C LEU A 12 -5.95 24.13 1.06
N TRP A 13 -4.74 24.49 0.63
CA TRP A 13 -4.13 25.78 0.92
C TRP A 13 -4.94 26.95 0.32
N ASP A 14 -5.35 26.84 -0.94
CA ASP A 14 -6.15 27.86 -1.64
C ASP A 14 -7.52 28.05 -0.97
N ILE A 15 -8.19 26.95 -0.58
CA ILE A 15 -9.48 27.04 0.11
C ILE A 15 -9.35 27.69 1.47
N MET A 16 -8.34 27.31 2.26
CA MET A 16 -8.26 27.77 3.64
C MET A 16 -7.69 29.19 3.76
N ASN A 17 -6.86 29.63 2.81
CA ASN A 17 -6.26 30.97 2.81
C ASN A 17 -6.91 31.97 1.82
N GLY A 18 -7.80 31.53 0.93
CA GLY A 18 -8.47 32.38 -0.05
C GLY A 18 -9.57 33.27 0.54
N GLU A 19 -9.92 34.37 -0.17
CA GLU A 19 -10.89 35.40 0.27
C GLU A 19 -12.35 34.93 0.44
N GLY A 20 -12.65 33.64 0.20
CA GLY A 20 -13.95 33.00 0.46
C GLY A 20 -13.89 31.75 1.36
N GLY A 21 -12.72 31.44 1.93
CA GLY A 21 -12.44 30.20 2.65
C GLY A 21 -13.13 30.02 4.00
N GLY A 22 -13.68 31.11 4.56
CA GLY A 22 -14.26 31.14 5.90
C GLY A 22 -15.78 30.97 5.97
N ASP A 23 -16.50 30.91 4.85
CA ASP A 23 -17.96 31.05 4.89
C ASP A 23 -18.72 29.75 5.21
N GLY A 24 -18.16 28.83 6.01
CA GLY A 24 -18.84 27.63 6.50
C GLY A 24 -19.66 26.87 5.43
N GLY A 25 -19.20 26.96 4.17
CA GLY A 25 -20.09 26.83 3.03
C GLY A 25 -20.47 25.37 2.85
N VAL A 26 -21.76 25.10 2.73
CA VAL A 26 -22.26 23.78 2.35
C VAL A 26 -21.89 23.55 0.89
N ARG A 27 -21.08 22.52 0.61
CA ARG A 27 -20.74 22.10 -0.74
C ARG A 27 -21.38 20.76 -1.03
N GLU A 28 -22.01 20.64 -2.18
CA GLU A 28 -22.53 19.37 -2.67
C GLU A 28 -21.42 18.59 -3.35
N VAL A 29 -21.09 17.42 -2.80
CA VAL A 29 -20.00 16.56 -3.29
C VAL A 29 -20.58 15.24 -3.77
N LEU A 30 -20.29 14.88 -5.02
CA LEU A 30 -20.61 13.56 -5.58
C LEU A 30 -19.82 12.47 -4.84
N ARG A 31 -20.52 11.43 -4.38
CA ARG A 31 -19.96 10.33 -3.56
C ARG A 31 -19.88 8.99 -4.30
N ASN A 32 -20.56 8.83 -5.42
CA ASN A 32 -20.48 7.63 -6.26
C ASN A 32 -20.75 7.93 -7.74
N GLU A 33 -20.74 6.88 -8.57
CA GLU A 33 -20.96 6.97 -10.02
C GLU A 33 -22.45 7.10 -10.37
N GLU A 34 -23.34 6.67 -9.47
CA GLU A 34 -24.79 6.78 -9.58
C GLU A 34 -25.28 8.23 -9.42
N GLY A 35 -24.39 9.14 -8.97
CA GLY A 35 -24.69 10.55 -8.83
C GLY A 35 -25.19 10.94 -7.44
N ASP A 36 -25.02 10.08 -6.43
CA ASP A 36 -25.37 10.43 -5.05
C ASP A 36 -24.51 11.60 -4.59
N VAL A 37 -25.20 12.63 -4.10
CA VAL A 37 -24.60 13.85 -3.59
C VAL A 37 -24.71 13.85 -2.07
N ARG A 38 -23.63 14.28 -1.40
CA ARG A 38 -23.68 14.62 0.03
C ARG A 38 -23.20 16.03 0.25
N GLU A 39 -23.90 16.71 1.13
CA GLU A 39 -23.43 17.96 1.72
C GLU A 39 -22.13 17.73 2.49
N GLU A 40 -21.14 18.55 2.19
CA GLU A 40 -19.89 18.67 2.93
C GLU A 40 -19.81 20.07 3.52
N ARG A 41 -19.47 20.13 4.81
CA ARG A 41 -19.35 21.39 5.55
C ARG A 41 -17.94 21.52 6.06
N TRP A 42 -17.27 22.56 5.60
CA TRP A 42 -15.92 22.88 6.02
C TRP A 42 -16.01 23.95 7.11
N ASP A 43 -15.75 23.57 8.37
CA ASP A 43 -15.57 24.53 9.45
C ASP A 43 -14.09 24.76 9.70
N VAL A 44 -13.49 25.56 8.81
CA VAL A 44 -12.06 25.88 8.83
C VAL A 44 -11.77 27.23 9.48
N ARG A 45 -12.76 27.81 10.17
CA ARG A 45 -12.60 29.12 10.83
C ARG A 45 -11.56 29.02 11.95
N GLY A 46 -10.54 29.87 11.87
CA GLY A 46 -9.48 29.97 12.88
C GLY A 46 -8.22 29.14 12.61
N PHE A 47 -8.19 28.37 11.52
CA PHE A 47 -6.99 27.68 11.07
C PHE A 47 -6.19 28.53 10.08
N VAL A 48 -4.87 28.62 10.28
CA VAL A 48 -3.93 29.10 9.28
C VAL A 48 -3.24 27.88 8.66
N VAL A 49 -3.26 27.77 7.32
CA VAL A 49 -2.55 26.68 6.64
C VAL A 49 -1.19 27.16 6.15
N LYS A 50 -0.15 26.41 6.52
CA LYS A 50 1.20 26.54 5.98
C LYS A 50 1.54 25.35 5.11
N TYR A 51 1.77 25.61 3.83
CA TYR A 51 2.23 24.62 2.87
C TYR A 51 3.76 24.66 2.79
N VAL A 52 4.40 23.51 2.95
CA VAL A 52 5.85 23.34 2.81
C VAL A 52 6.12 22.20 1.84
N SER A 53 6.96 22.44 0.84
CA SER A 53 7.41 21.41 -0.09
C SER A 53 8.74 20.82 0.39
N ALA A 54 8.72 19.57 0.84
CA ALA A 54 9.86 18.78 1.27
C ALA A 54 10.79 18.34 0.12
N GLY A 55 10.36 18.46 -1.13
CA GLY A 55 10.99 17.83 -2.30
C GLY A 55 12.36 18.36 -2.75
N GLU A 56 13.02 19.25 -1.99
CA GLU A 56 14.36 19.75 -2.31
C GLU A 56 15.33 19.37 -1.18
N ARG A 57 16.53 18.84 -1.54
CA ARG A 57 17.59 18.49 -0.58
C ARG A 57 17.81 19.63 0.42
N GLY A 58 17.61 19.36 1.72
CA GLY A 58 17.86 20.29 2.83
C GLY A 58 16.63 20.85 3.57
N ARG A 59 15.40 20.54 3.15
CA ARG A 59 14.19 21.23 3.66
C ARG A 59 13.46 20.64 4.86
N MET A 60 13.83 19.46 5.38
CA MET A 60 13.25 19.01 6.66
C MET A 60 13.67 19.90 7.84
N GLU A 61 14.86 20.49 7.76
CA GLU A 61 15.30 21.52 8.70
C GLU A 61 14.47 22.80 8.58
N GLU A 62 14.05 23.17 7.37
CA GLU A 62 13.14 24.29 7.13
C GLU A 62 11.75 24.02 7.72
N VAL A 63 11.21 22.81 7.51
CA VAL A 63 9.95 22.37 8.16
C VAL A 63 10.08 22.47 9.68
N MET A 64 11.19 21.99 10.24
CA MET A 64 11.46 22.06 11.68
C MET A 64 11.57 23.52 12.16
N GLY A 65 12.22 24.40 11.39
CA GLY A 65 12.31 25.83 11.68
C GLY A 65 10.93 26.50 11.70
N GLU A 66 10.07 26.19 10.73
CA GLU A 66 8.67 26.65 10.70
C GLU A 66 7.87 26.13 11.90
N VAL A 67 8.03 24.85 12.25
CA VAL A 67 7.38 24.27 13.44
C VAL A 67 7.77 25.07 14.68
N GLU A 68 9.06 25.25 14.97
CA GLU A 68 9.53 26.02 16.13
C GLU A 68 9.02 27.47 16.11
N ALA A 69 8.99 28.13 14.95
CA ALA A 69 8.51 29.51 14.82
C ALA A 69 7.00 29.66 15.05
N LEU A 70 6.23 28.57 14.94
CA LEU A 70 4.76 28.58 15.02
C LEU A 70 4.23 28.00 16.33
N LYS A 71 5.05 27.30 17.14
CA LYS A 71 4.61 26.70 18.42
C LYS A 71 3.98 27.69 19.40
N GLU A 72 4.44 28.94 19.40
CA GLU A 72 4.00 29.97 20.35
C GLU A 72 2.98 30.96 19.75
N LYS A 73 2.58 30.79 18.48
CA LYS A 73 1.62 31.71 17.86
C LYS A 73 0.20 31.48 18.37
N GLU A 74 -0.54 32.57 18.53
CA GLU A 74 -1.99 32.52 18.76
C GLU A 74 -2.73 32.02 17.52
N GLY A 75 -3.75 31.18 17.74
CA GLY A 75 -4.55 30.53 16.69
C GLY A 75 -4.09 29.11 16.37
N GLU A 76 -4.95 28.33 15.74
CA GLU A 76 -4.61 26.98 15.30
C GLU A 76 -3.91 27.01 13.95
N VAL A 77 -2.86 26.21 13.77
CA VAL A 77 -2.07 26.18 12.54
C VAL A 77 -2.00 24.75 12.02
N LEU A 78 -2.33 24.56 10.75
CA LEU A 78 -2.14 23.30 10.02
C LEU A 78 -0.89 23.41 9.13
N ILE A 79 0.12 22.60 9.42
CA ILE A 79 1.32 22.48 8.60
C ILE A 79 1.15 21.30 7.65
N VAL A 80 1.09 21.59 6.34
CA VAL A 80 0.98 20.60 5.26
C VAL A 80 2.36 20.42 4.65
N VAL A 81 2.93 19.23 4.79
CA VAL A 81 4.24 18.88 4.23
C VAL A 81 4.03 17.98 3.02
N ASP A 82 4.32 18.49 1.82
CA ASP A 82 4.24 17.75 0.57
C ASP A 82 5.61 17.22 0.13
N GLY A 83 5.64 16.03 -0.45
CA GLY A 83 6.86 15.41 -0.97
C GLY A 83 7.66 14.63 0.08
N VAL A 84 7.00 14.12 1.12
CA VAL A 84 7.61 13.27 2.14
C VAL A 84 8.04 11.93 1.54
N GLU A 85 9.29 11.54 1.76
CA GLU A 85 9.88 10.30 1.24
C GLU A 85 10.32 9.34 2.38
N ASP A 86 10.68 8.09 2.04
CA ASP A 86 11.11 7.09 3.03
C ASP A 86 12.42 7.46 3.77
N GLY A 87 13.29 8.25 3.13
CA GLY A 87 14.57 8.66 3.69
C GLY A 87 14.48 9.69 4.82
N ASP A 88 13.31 10.30 5.05
CA ASP A 88 13.13 11.41 5.99
C ASP A 88 12.83 10.96 7.44
N ARG A 89 13.01 9.67 7.76
CA ARG A 89 12.49 9.03 8.98
C ARG A 89 12.91 9.71 10.29
N GLU A 90 14.19 10.00 10.46
CA GLU A 90 14.71 10.59 11.71
C GLU A 90 14.22 12.03 11.90
N GLN A 91 14.21 12.80 10.80
CA GLN A 91 13.77 14.19 10.80
C GLN A 91 12.26 14.28 11.06
N LEU A 92 11.46 13.42 10.42
CA LEU A 92 10.02 13.35 10.63
C LEU A 92 9.67 13.00 12.07
N SER A 93 10.38 12.04 12.68
CA SER A 93 10.18 11.70 14.10
C SER A 93 10.37 12.93 15.01
N SER A 94 11.40 13.72 14.73
CA SER A 94 11.69 14.97 15.46
C SER A 94 10.58 16.01 15.26
N ILE A 95 10.13 16.22 14.01
CA ILE A 95 9.04 17.13 13.67
C ILE A 95 7.73 16.70 14.35
N ILE A 96 7.40 15.41 14.32
CA ILE A 96 6.20 14.85 14.94
C ILE A 96 6.22 15.08 16.45
N SER A 97 7.35 14.79 17.11
CA SER A 97 7.50 15.04 18.55
C SER A 97 7.27 16.52 18.88
N ALA A 98 7.89 17.42 18.11
CA ALA A 98 7.75 18.85 18.32
C ALA A 98 6.31 19.36 18.12
N VAL A 99 5.58 18.83 17.14
CA VAL A 99 4.17 19.15 16.94
C VAL A 99 3.30 18.61 18.07
N ARG A 100 3.59 17.41 18.62
CA ARG A 100 2.85 16.86 19.76
C ARG A 100 2.96 17.73 21.01
N ASP A 101 4.11 18.35 21.23
CA ASP A 101 4.32 19.25 22.35
C ASP A 101 3.57 20.59 22.19
N ALA A 102 3.15 20.94 20.97
CA ALA A 102 2.51 22.21 20.64
C ALA A 102 0.99 22.06 20.44
N LYS A 103 0.20 22.56 21.40
CA LYS A 103 -1.27 22.39 21.40
C LYS A 103 -1.99 23.05 20.21
N ASN A 104 -1.40 24.11 19.66
CA ASN A 104 -1.95 24.90 18.55
C ASN A 104 -1.58 24.35 17.17
N LEU A 105 -0.64 23.40 17.07
CA LEU A 105 -0.18 22.86 15.79
C LEU A 105 -0.91 21.58 15.41
N ARG A 106 -1.17 21.43 14.12
CA ARG A 106 -1.62 20.20 13.47
C ARG A 106 -0.69 19.93 12.29
N LEU A 107 -0.43 18.65 12.01
CA LEU A 107 0.49 18.22 10.96
C LEU A 107 -0.23 17.29 9.99
N LEU A 108 -0.09 17.60 8.70
CA LEU A 108 -0.54 16.76 7.60
C LEU A 108 0.66 16.40 6.71
N LEU A 109 1.02 15.14 6.68
CA LEU A 109 2.14 14.62 5.89
C LEU A 109 1.63 13.96 4.62
N LEU A 110 2.09 14.42 3.46
CA LEU A 110 1.69 13.87 2.16
C LEU A 110 2.82 13.02 1.59
N LYS A 111 2.62 11.71 1.67
CA LYS A 111 3.59 10.70 1.23
C LYS A 111 3.04 9.88 0.06
N SER A 112 3.90 9.49 -0.88
CA SER A 112 3.45 8.60 -1.96
C SER A 112 3.21 7.19 -1.43
N SER A 113 2.09 6.60 -1.85
CA SER A 113 1.71 5.20 -1.60
C SER A 113 2.57 4.19 -2.38
N ASP A 114 3.82 4.52 -2.67
CA ASP A 114 4.71 3.64 -3.43
C ASP A 114 4.98 2.45 -2.49
N GLY A 115 4.35 1.29 -2.77
CA GLY A 115 4.05 0.19 -1.85
C GLY A 115 5.25 -0.57 -1.22
N THR A 116 6.40 0.09 -1.12
CA THR A 116 7.63 -0.37 -0.47
C THR A 116 7.87 0.32 0.87
N ALA A 117 7.13 1.38 1.19
CA ALA A 117 7.33 2.18 2.39
C ALA A 117 6.93 1.41 3.65
N ASP A 118 7.85 1.30 4.62
CA ASP A 118 7.59 0.74 5.94
C ASP A 118 6.63 1.65 6.73
N THR A 119 5.33 1.34 6.64
CA THR A 119 4.25 2.10 7.28
C THR A 119 4.19 1.88 8.79
N SER A 120 4.94 0.93 9.35
CA SER A 120 4.99 0.65 10.79
C SER A 120 5.55 1.79 11.62
N THR A 121 6.38 2.65 11.00
CA THR A 121 7.14 3.71 11.68
C THR A 121 6.25 4.81 12.30
N TYR A 122 5.01 4.94 11.87
CA TYR A 122 4.06 5.96 12.32
C TYR A 122 2.69 5.34 12.62
N SER A 123 2.69 4.21 13.31
CA SER A 123 1.47 3.47 13.68
C SER A 123 0.44 4.34 14.41
N ASP A 124 0.91 5.30 15.20
CA ASP A 124 0.09 6.21 16.00
C ASP A 124 -0.43 7.45 15.25
N ILE A 125 -0.12 7.59 13.96
CA ILE A 125 -0.65 8.66 13.10
C ILE A 125 -1.77 8.08 12.23
N PRO A 126 -2.99 8.64 12.28
CA PRO A 126 -4.07 8.25 11.38
C PRO A 126 -3.66 8.38 9.92
N LYS A 127 -3.83 7.30 9.16
CA LYS A 127 -3.47 7.22 7.73
C LYS A 127 -4.73 7.36 6.90
N PHE A 128 -4.68 8.23 5.90
CA PHE A 128 -5.77 8.42 4.95
C PHE A 128 -5.25 8.23 3.53
N GLU A 129 -6.04 7.55 2.70
CA GLU A 129 -5.76 7.42 1.28
C GLU A 129 -6.52 8.46 0.47
N LEU A 130 -5.82 9.10 -0.47
CA LEU A 130 -6.47 9.93 -1.48
C LEU A 130 -7.06 9.00 -2.55
N LEU A 131 -8.39 8.90 -2.55
CA LEU A 131 -9.12 8.12 -3.55
C LEU A 131 -9.01 8.77 -4.94
N PRO A 132 -8.99 7.96 -6.01
CA PRO A 132 -9.11 8.47 -7.37
C PRO A 132 -10.41 9.24 -7.60
N LEU A 133 -10.40 10.17 -8.55
CA LEU A 133 -11.58 10.92 -8.98
C LEU A 133 -12.60 10.00 -9.67
N LEU A 134 -13.84 10.06 -9.22
CA LEU A 134 -14.97 9.39 -9.86
C LEU A 134 -15.15 9.91 -11.30
N GLN A 135 -15.67 9.09 -12.18
CA GLN A 135 -16.03 9.50 -13.54
C GLN A 135 -17.08 10.62 -13.51
N SER A 136 -18.05 10.53 -12.60
CA SER A 136 -19.04 11.58 -12.34
C SER A 136 -18.40 12.93 -11.96
N GLN A 137 -17.43 12.91 -11.03
CA GLN A 137 -16.66 14.10 -10.61
C GLN A 137 -15.84 14.70 -11.75
N ARG A 138 -15.20 13.86 -12.58
CA ARG A 138 -14.44 14.31 -13.75
C ARG A 138 -15.33 14.95 -14.81
N ARG A 139 -16.51 14.38 -15.08
CA ARG A 139 -17.51 15.02 -15.96
C ARG A 139 -17.97 16.38 -15.43
N GLN A 140 -18.18 16.50 -14.12
CA GLN A 140 -18.56 17.78 -13.50
C GLN A 140 -17.43 18.80 -13.64
N ALA A 141 -16.17 18.41 -13.42
CA ALA A 141 -15.02 19.26 -13.63
C ALA A 141 -14.93 19.78 -15.08
N LEU A 142 -15.11 18.91 -16.08
CA LEU A 142 -15.10 19.30 -17.50
C LEU A 142 -16.14 20.38 -17.83
N ARG A 143 -17.37 20.26 -17.28
CA ARG A 143 -18.45 21.24 -17.50
C ARG A 143 -18.12 22.62 -16.95
N ASN A 144 -17.29 22.67 -15.91
CA ASN A 144 -16.92 23.91 -15.22
C ASN A 144 -15.66 24.55 -15.81
N LEU A 145 -14.95 23.87 -16.71
CA LEU A 145 -13.77 24.44 -17.37
C LEU A 145 -14.22 25.48 -18.42
N PRO A 146 -13.64 26.69 -18.42
CA PRO A 146 -14.00 27.76 -19.36
C PRO A 146 -13.55 27.51 -20.82
N MET A 147 -13.12 26.29 -21.16
CA MET A 147 -12.56 25.93 -22.47
C MET A 147 -13.66 25.47 -23.43
N ARG A 148 -13.98 26.31 -24.43
CA ARG A 148 -14.97 26.07 -25.50
C ARG A 148 -14.57 25.00 -26.54
N GLU A 149 -13.48 24.26 -26.33
CA GLU A 149 -12.87 23.37 -27.34
C GLU A 149 -12.70 21.91 -26.92
N VAL A 150 -13.08 21.53 -25.69
CA VAL A 150 -13.11 20.10 -25.36
C VAL A 150 -14.34 19.52 -26.03
N GLU A 151 -14.15 18.64 -27.03
CA GLU A 151 -15.26 17.92 -27.63
C GLU A 151 -15.97 17.13 -26.51
N GLU A 152 -17.20 17.52 -26.18
CA GLU A 152 -18.02 16.81 -25.20
C GLU A 152 -18.12 15.34 -25.62
N GLY A 153 -17.61 14.44 -24.79
CA GLY A 153 -17.42 13.05 -25.15
C GLY A 153 -16.76 12.25 -24.04
N THR A 154 -15.83 11.37 -24.42
CA THR A 154 -15.17 10.44 -23.49
C THR A 154 -13.84 10.99 -22.94
N VAL A 155 -13.49 12.25 -23.20
CA VAL A 155 -12.22 12.86 -22.78
C VAL A 155 -12.05 12.80 -21.26
N GLY A 156 -10.87 12.38 -20.78
CA GLY A 156 -10.54 12.31 -19.36
C GLY A 156 -11.36 11.31 -18.53
N LEU A 157 -12.11 10.40 -19.17
CA LEU A 157 -13.00 9.46 -18.49
C LEU A 157 -12.39 8.06 -18.28
N GLY A 158 -11.18 7.82 -18.78
CA GLY A 158 -10.45 6.56 -18.66
C GLY A 158 -9.83 6.29 -17.30
N LEU A 159 -9.30 5.08 -17.12
CA LEU A 159 -8.77 4.63 -15.84
C LEU A 159 -7.59 5.46 -15.33
N ALA A 160 -6.57 5.72 -16.16
CA ALA A 160 -5.43 6.54 -15.76
C ALA A 160 -5.87 7.97 -15.37
N ALA A 161 -6.82 8.55 -16.10
CA ALA A 161 -7.38 9.86 -15.83
C ALA A 161 -8.18 9.95 -14.53
N ALA A 162 -8.37 8.86 -13.78
CA ALA A 162 -8.90 8.94 -12.42
C ALA A 162 -7.92 9.66 -11.46
N LEU A 163 -6.65 9.78 -11.81
CA LEU A 163 -5.68 10.56 -11.04
C LEU A 163 -5.57 12.00 -11.58
N PRO A 164 -5.56 13.04 -10.73
CA PRO A 164 -5.66 14.44 -11.17
C PRO A 164 -4.64 14.88 -12.22
N VAL A 165 -3.35 14.52 -12.08
CA VAL A 165 -2.34 14.92 -13.08
C VAL A 165 -2.57 14.27 -14.46
N TYR A 166 -3.09 13.05 -14.50
CA TYR A 166 -3.40 12.35 -15.75
C TYR A 166 -4.72 12.81 -16.34
N PHE A 167 -5.67 13.23 -15.48
CA PHE A 167 -6.88 13.92 -15.94
C PHE A 167 -6.53 15.20 -16.69
N ASP A 168 -5.71 16.07 -16.09
CA ASP A 168 -5.25 17.31 -16.73
C ASP A 168 -4.54 17.02 -18.06
N LEU A 169 -3.63 16.04 -18.07
CA LEU A 169 -2.95 15.61 -19.29
C LEU A 169 -3.92 15.07 -20.37
N ALA A 170 -4.93 14.30 -19.97
CA ALA A 170 -5.95 13.77 -20.89
C ALA A 170 -6.81 14.89 -21.49
N VAL A 171 -7.15 15.91 -20.70
CA VAL A 171 -7.88 17.09 -21.16
C VAL A 171 -7.03 17.91 -22.14
N GLN A 172 -5.77 18.17 -21.82
CA GLN A 172 -4.85 18.90 -22.70
C GLN A 172 -4.62 18.18 -24.03
N THR A 173 -4.57 16.84 -24.01
CA THR A 173 -4.35 16.02 -25.20
C THR A 173 -5.63 15.62 -25.94
N GLN A 174 -6.81 15.99 -25.43
CA GLN A 174 -8.12 15.58 -25.98
C GLN A 174 -8.27 14.06 -26.11
N THR A 175 -7.88 13.31 -25.07
CA THR A 175 -7.89 11.84 -25.07
C THR A 175 -8.74 11.24 -23.95
N HIS A 176 -9.11 9.97 -24.09
CA HIS A 176 -9.83 9.22 -23.04
C HIS A 176 -9.04 9.16 -21.72
N GLY A 177 -7.72 9.00 -21.80
CA GLY A 177 -6.86 8.82 -20.63
C GLY A 177 -7.01 7.46 -19.96
N GLU A 178 -7.05 6.39 -20.77
CA GLU A 178 -7.10 5.01 -20.24
C GLU A 178 -5.77 4.55 -19.64
N ASP A 179 -4.67 4.86 -20.33
CA ASP A 179 -3.33 4.38 -20.03
C ASP A 179 -2.36 5.56 -19.92
N SER A 180 -1.57 5.61 -18.84
CA SER A 180 -0.70 6.75 -18.54
C SER A 180 0.50 6.83 -19.48
N GLU A 181 0.99 5.69 -19.95
CA GLU A 181 2.11 5.56 -20.86
C GLU A 181 1.74 6.01 -22.28
N LEU A 182 0.52 5.71 -22.73
CA LEU A 182 -0.01 6.21 -23.98
C LEU A 182 -0.32 7.71 -23.92
N LEU A 183 -0.87 8.18 -22.79
CA LEU A 183 -1.11 9.61 -22.56
C LEU A 183 0.15 10.44 -22.73
N ILE A 184 1.25 10.04 -22.09
CA ILE A 184 2.51 10.78 -22.22
C ILE A 184 3.06 10.71 -23.64
N ASP A 185 2.85 9.60 -24.37
CA ASP A 185 3.29 9.46 -25.76
C ASP A 185 2.52 10.41 -26.69
N VAL A 186 1.22 10.61 -26.46
CA VAL A 186 0.41 11.58 -27.20
C VAL A 186 0.87 13.00 -26.90
N TRP A 187 1.09 13.33 -25.63
CA TRP A 187 1.58 14.64 -25.23
C TRP A 187 2.98 14.96 -25.80
N LEU A 188 3.91 13.99 -25.81
CA LEU A 188 5.23 14.18 -26.39
C LEU A 188 5.17 14.50 -27.90
N LYS A 189 4.12 14.06 -28.62
CA LYS A 189 3.92 14.47 -30.03
C LYS A 189 3.60 15.96 -30.16
N SER A 190 2.86 16.55 -29.22
CA SER A 190 2.62 18.00 -29.22
C SER A 190 3.84 18.82 -28.79
N VAL A 191 4.75 18.23 -28.01
CA VAL A 191 6.05 18.85 -27.68
C VAL A 191 6.99 18.92 -28.90
N GLY A 192 6.86 17.99 -29.84
CA GLY A 192 7.62 18.01 -31.10
C GLY A 192 9.11 17.73 -30.89
N ASP A 193 9.97 18.54 -31.52
CA ASP A 193 11.43 18.31 -31.59
C ASP A 193 12.13 18.39 -30.22
N ASP A 194 11.51 19.02 -29.22
CA ASP A 194 12.05 19.12 -27.86
C ASP A 194 11.82 17.85 -27.01
N ALA A 195 11.00 16.91 -27.48
CA ALA A 195 10.64 15.70 -26.72
C ALA A 195 11.85 14.87 -26.21
N PRO A 196 12.92 14.63 -27.00
CA PRO A 196 14.11 13.93 -26.51
C PRO A 196 14.84 14.69 -25.40
N SER A 197 14.85 16.03 -25.46
CA SER A 197 15.46 16.88 -24.43
C SER A 197 14.66 16.79 -23.13
N VAL A 198 13.34 16.96 -23.21
CA VAL A 198 12.43 16.90 -22.05
C VAL A 198 12.50 15.55 -21.33
N THR A 199 12.51 14.45 -22.08
CA THR A 199 12.60 13.10 -21.48
C THR A 199 13.95 12.84 -20.84
N ARG A 200 15.06 13.31 -21.43
CA ARG A 200 16.40 13.23 -20.83
C ARG A 200 16.49 14.06 -19.55
N THR A 201 16.00 15.30 -19.56
CA THR A 201 16.02 16.16 -18.36
C THR A 201 15.23 15.52 -17.20
N ALA A 202 14.11 14.85 -17.49
CA ALA A 202 13.37 14.12 -16.45
C ALA A 202 14.19 12.97 -15.85
N PHE A 203 14.87 12.20 -16.68
CA PHE A 203 15.78 11.14 -16.26
C PHE A 203 16.93 11.68 -15.39
N GLU A 204 17.63 12.72 -15.85
CA GLU A 204 18.73 13.35 -15.12
C GLU A 204 18.28 13.95 -13.78
N SER A 205 17.07 14.51 -13.72
CA SER A 205 16.49 15.07 -12.49
C SER A 205 16.25 13.98 -11.44
N ILE A 206 15.64 12.85 -11.85
CA ILE A 206 15.45 11.69 -10.97
C ILE A 206 16.80 11.14 -10.50
N GLN A 207 17.76 10.99 -11.42
CA GLN A 207 19.09 10.45 -11.11
C GLN A 207 19.86 11.33 -10.12
N ALA A 208 19.77 12.65 -10.26
CA ALA A 208 20.42 13.60 -9.36
C ALA A 208 19.70 13.75 -8.00
N GLY A 209 18.46 13.25 -7.89
CA GLY A 209 17.58 13.52 -6.75
C GLY A 209 17.20 14.99 -6.65
N ASN A 210 17.15 15.69 -7.78
CA ASN A 210 16.87 17.11 -7.88
C ASN A 210 15.46 17.35 -8.44
N SER A 211 14.89 18.51 -8.12
CA SER A 211 13.68 18.99 -8.79
C SER A 211 13.94 19.21 -10.29
N PHE A 212 12.92 18.99 -11.11
CA PHE A 212 12.99 19.25 -12.53
C PHE A 212 13.37 20.73 -12.75
N PRO A 213 14.45 21.04 -13.48
CA PRO A 213 14.87 22.42 -13.65
C PRO A 213 13.77 23.21 -14.37
N HIS A 214 13.48 24.43 -13.91
CA HIS A 214 12.69 25.37 -14.69
C HIS A 214 13.44 25.64 -16.00
N THR A 215 13.08 24.93 -17.06
CA THR A 215 13.73 25.03 -18.35
C THR A 215 13.41 26.40 -18.95
N LYS A 216 14.31 27.37 -18.73
CA LYS A 216 14.36 28.57 -19.57
C LYS A 216 14.71 28.12 -20.99
N GLY A 217 13.71 27.95 -21.85
CA GLY A 217 13.95 27.68 -23.27
C GLY A 217 12.90 26.86 -24.00
N VAL A 218 11.96 26.19 -23.33
CA VAL A 218 10.79 25.59 -24.01
C VAL A 218 9.68 26.64 -24.01
N ASN A 219 9.80 27.61 -24.91
CA ASN A 219 8.85 28.71 -25.01
C ASN A 219 7.53 28.25 -25.65
N ASP A 220 6.44 28.81 -25.13
CA ASP A 220 5.07 28.90 -25.65
C ASP A 220 3.96 27.98 -25.10
N ALA A 221 4.24 27.03 -24.21
CA ALA A 221 3.18 26.27 -23.52
C ALA A 221 3.11 26.60 -22.00
N PRO A 222 2.13 27.42 -21.54
CA PRO A 222 1.99 27.79 -20.12
C PRO A 222 1.72 26.60 -19.18
N THR A 223 1.40 25.41 -19.70
CA THR A 223 1.09 24.19 -18.92
C THR A 223 2.28 23.25 -18.72
N LEU A 224 3.38 23.41 -19.48
CA LEU A 224 4.54 22.51 -19.42
C LEU A 224 5.20 22.45 -18.04
N PRO A 225 5.44 23.58 -17.33
CA PRO A 225 6.11 23.57 -16.03
C PRO A 225 5.31 22.84 -14.94
N GLN A 226 3.98 22.98 -14.94
CA GLN A 226 3.12 22.37 -13.93
C GLN A 226 3.06 20.84 -14.07
N LEU A 227 3.09 20.33 -15.31
CA LEU A 227 3.10 18.90 -15.58
C LEU A 227 4.46 18.27 -15.24
N THR A 228 5.57 18.92 -15.63
CA THR A 228 6.92 18.38 -15.41
C THR A 228 7.39 18.49 -13.95
N GLU A 229 6.73 19.29 -13.10
CA GLU A 229 6.91 19.27 -11.64
C GLU A 229 6.43 17.97 -10.99
N SER A 230 5.48 17.26 -11.61
CA SER A 230 4.93 16.03 -11.05
C SER A 230 5.90 14.86 -11.19
N LYS A 231 6.31 14.25 -10.06
CA LYS A 231 7.13 13.03 -10.04
C LYS A 231 6.50 11.89 -10.85
N ALA A 232 5.17 11.81 -10.89
CA ALA A 232 4.46 10.79 -11.67
C ALA A 232 4.69 10.97 -13.18
N ILE A 233 4.68 12.22 -13.67
CA ILE A 233 4.99 12.56 -15.05
C ILE A 233 6.49 12.39 -15.34
N GLN A 234 7.37 12.87 -14.44
CA GLN A 234 8.82 12.71 -14.58
C GLN A 234 9.21 11.22 -14.71
N ARG A 235 8.59 10.32 -13.94
CA ARG A 235 8.83 8.87 -14.03
C ARG A 235 8.44 8.30 -15.40
N LEU A 236 7.31 8.72 -15.96
CA LEU A 236 6.88 8.33 -17.31
C LEU A 236 7.82 8.87 -18.40
N LEU A 237 8.30 10.11 -18.25
CA LEU A 237 9.27 10.74 -19.15
C LEU A 237 10.64 10.07 -19.08
N ALA A 238 11.12 9.76 -17.87
CA ALA A 238 12.35 9.01 -17.66
C ALA A 238 12.24 7.59 -18.24
N ALA A 239 11.07 6.94 -18.13
CA ALA A 239 10.81 5.65 -18.74
C ALA A 239 10.88 5.71 -20.27
N ARG A 240 10.43 6.81 -20.89
CA ARG A 240 10.62 7.06 -22.33
C ARG A 240 12.08 7.21 -22.71
N HIS A 241 12.85 7.94 -21.91
CA HIS A 241 14.29 8.09 -22.14
C HIS A 241 14.99 6.74 -22.04
N LEU A 242 14.90 6.06 -20.90
CA LEU A 242 15.54 4.77 -20.65
C LEU A 242 15.07 3.66 -21.59
N GLY A 243 13.79 3.65 -21.99
CA GLY A 243 13.27 2.67 -22.96
C GLY A 243 13.89 2.79 -24.36
N SER A 244 14.58 3.90 -24.66
CA SER A 244 15.35 4.11 -25.88
C SER A 244 16.85 3.82 -25.74
N GLN A 245 17.33 3.62 -24.51
CA GLN A 245 18.72 3.30 -24.19
C GLN A 245 18.96 1.78 -24.14
N PRO A 246 20.23 1.32 -24.09
CA PRO A 246 20.55 -0.07 -23.79
C PRO A 246 19.96 -0.51 -22.43
N LEU A 247 19.43 -1.74 -22.35
CA LEU A 247 18.79 -2.25 -21.14
C LEU A 247 19.70 -2.25 -19.91
N ASP A 248 21.02 -2.36 -20.11
CA ASP A 248 22.02 -2.31 -19.03
C ASP A 248 22.01 -0.98 -18.28
N GLU A 249 21.65 0.13 -18.93
CA GLU A 249 21.53 1.43 -18.27
C GLU A 249 20.33 1.47 -17.33
N ALA A 250 19.18 0.95 -17.78
CA ALA A 250 17.97 0.86 -16.95
C ALA A 250 18.18 -0.08 -15.75
N VAL A 251 18.85 -1.22 -15.96
CA VAL A 251 19.16 -2.18 -14.90
C VAL A 251 20.16 -1.59 -13.90
N SER A 252 21.21 -0.91 -14.37
CA SER A 252 22.19 -0.22 -13.51
C SER A 252 21.52 0.84 -12.63
N CYS A 253 20.61 1.64 -13.22
CA CYS A 253 19.81 2.59 -12.47
C CYS A 253 18.98 1.89 -11.38
N PHE A 254 18.26 0.82 -11.74
CA PHE A 254 17.47 0.06 -10.78
C PHE A 254 18.29 -0.55 -9.65
N ASP A 255 19.44 -1.15 -9.96
CA ASP A 255 20.33 -1.74 -8.95
C ASP A 255 20.89 -0.68 -7.98
N SER A 256 21.11 0.55 -8.45
CA SER A 256 21.58 1.65 -7.60
C SER A 256 20.52 2.10 -6.58
N SER A 257 19.25 2.08 -6.95
CA SER A 257 18.14 2.50 -6.07
C SER A 257 16.82 1.89 -6.55
N PRO A 258 16.48 0.66 -6.12
CA PRO A 258 15.29 -0.02 -6.61
C PRO A 258 14.00 0.76 -6.36
N SER A 259 13.82 1.34 -5.16
CA SER A 259 12.63 2.11 -4.79
C SER A 259 12.41 3.34 -5.67
N THR A 260 13.49 3.99 -6.12
CA THR A 260 13.42 5.17 -7.00
C THR A 260 13.00 4.79 -8.41
N TRP A 261 13.59 3.70 -8.94
CA TRP A 261 13.48 3.33 -10.35
C TRP A 261 12.39 2.30 -10.64
N GLU A 262 11.80 1.68 -9.64
CA GLU A 262 10.78 0.63 -9.81
C GLU A 262 9.62 1.08 -10.70
N GLN A 263 9.07 2.28 -10.46
CA GLN A 263 7.96 2.81 -11.25
C GLN A 263 8.37 3.17 -12.68
N VAL A 264 9.63 3.55 -12.88
CA VAL A 264 10.19 3.84 -14.21
C VAL A 264 10.30 2.54 -15.01
N LEU A 265 10.87 1.47 -14.42
CA LEU A 265 10.97 0.17 -15.07
C LEU A 265 9.61 -0.50 -15.25
N SER A 266 8.69 -0.35 -14.30
CA SER A 266 7.30 -0.79 -14.45
C SER A 266 6.67 -0.16 -15.69
N SER A 267 6.87 1.14 -15.89
CA SER A 267 6.39 1.84 -17.10
C SER A 267 7.06 1.31 -18.38
N ILE A 268 8.35 1.00 -18.36
CA ILE A 268 9.03 0.36 -19.50
C ILE A 268 8.42 -1.02 -19.81
N LEU A 269 8.14 -1.84 -18.78
CA LEU A 269 7.59 -3.19 -18.91
C LEU A 269 6.11 -3.21 -19.33
N ARG A 270 5.30 -2.21 -18.94
CA ARG A 270 3.90 -2.05 -19.36
C ARG A 270 3.78 -1.64 -20.81
N ARG A 271 4.77 -0.91 -21.33
CA ARG A 271 4.73 -0.44 -22.72
C ARG A 271 4.76 -1.65 -23.65
N PRO A 272 3.95 -1.65 -24.73
CA PRO A 272 3.90 -2.73 -25.70
C PRO A 272 5.16 -2.84 -26.58
N GLN A 273 6.32 -2.38 -26.10
CA GLN A 273 7.60 -2.68 -26.75
C GLN A 273 7.71 -4.21 -26.88
N SER A 274 8.13 -4.69 -28.05
CA SER A 274 8.19 -6.12 -28.43
C SER A 274 8.42 -7.05 -27.23
N GLN A 275 7.61 -8.12 -27.10
CA GLN A 275 7.72 -9.12 -26.02
C GLN A 275 9.16 -9.57 -25.72
N THR A 276 10.03 -9.56 -26.74
CA THR A 276 11.47 -9.81 -26.63
C THR A 276 12.17 -8.85 -25.67
N LYS A 277 11.92 -7.54 -25.74
CA LYS A 277 12.53 -6.56 -24.83
C LYS A 277 12.09 -6.75 -23.39
N THR A 278 10.81 -7.05 -23.16
CA THR A 278 10.27 -7.37 -21.83
C THR A 278 10.94 -8.61 -21.26
N HIS A 279 11.05 -9.66 -22.06
CA HIS A 279 11.75 -10.90 -21.68
C HIS A 279 13.22 -10.64 -21.32
N ASP A 280 13.96 -9.89 -22.15
CA ASP A 280 15.38 -9.60 -21.92
C ASP A 280 15.60 -8.72 -20.68
N LEU A 281 14.72 -7.74 -20.45
CA LEU A 281 14.78 -6.90 -19.26
C LEU A 281 14.50 -7.71 -17.98
N ILE A 282 13.45 -8.55 -17.97
CA ILE A 282 13.18 -9.45 -16.85
C ILE A 282 14.36 -10.39 -16.60
N SER A 283 14.91 -10.99 -17.67
CA SER A 283 16.08 -11.86 -17.55
C SER A 283 17.26 -11.15 -16.87
N LYS A 284 17.56 -9.91 -17.25
CA LYS A 284 18.63 -9.11 -16.62
C LYS A 284 18.32 -8.76 -15.16
N LEU A 285 17.08 -8.36 -14.84
CA LEU A 285 16.65 -8.08 -13.47
C LEU A 285 16.77 -9.30 -12.55
N LEU A 286 16.53 -10.50 -13.07
CA LEU A 286 16.64 -11.74 -12.30
C LEU A 286 18.11 -12.18 -12.09
N HIS A 287 19.00 -11.90 -13.03
CA HIS A 287 20.43 -12.18 -12.85
C HIS A 287 21.05 -11.37 -11.70
N ASN A 288 20.61 -10.12 -11.51
CA ASN A 288 21.06 -9.26 -10.42
C ASN A 288 20.26 -9.44 -9.12
N ALA A 289 19.16 -10.20 -9.15
CA ALA A 289 18.29 -10.46 -7.99
C ALA A 289 18.92 -11.36 -6.92
N GLN A 290 20.16 -11.84 -7.10
CA GLN A 290 20.95 -12.44 -6.01
C GLN A 290 21.38 -11.41 -4.95
N SER A 291 21.10 -10.12 -5.15
CA SER A 291 21.21 -9.11 -4.09
C SER A 291 20.22 -9.40 -2.94
N THR A 292 20.54 -8.94 -1.74
CA THR A 292 19.77 -9.20 -0.51
C THR A 292 18.32 -8.69 -0.53
N SER A 293 17.90 -7.92 -1.54
CA SER A 293 16.58 -7.28 -1.60
C SER A 293 15.54 -7.98 -2.49
N TYR A 294 15.95 -8.88 -3.40
CA TYR A 294 15.06 -9.52 -4.40
C TYR A 294 14.17 -8.54 -5.21
N ALA A 295 14.49 -7.24 -5.24
CA ALA A 295 13.61 -6.21 -5.77
C ALA A 295 13.27 -6.44 -7.25
N GLY A 296 14.24 -6.90 -8.06
CA GLY A 296 14.00 -7.22 -9.47
C GLY A 296 13.03 -8.38 -9.67
N SER A 297 13.00 -9.36 -8.76
CA SER A 297 12.05 -10.48 -8.81
C SER A 297 10.65 -10.04 -8.39
N LEU A 298 10.57 -9.19 -7.37
CA LEU A 298 9.31 -8.62 -6.91
C LEU A 298 8.66 -7.76 -8.01
N LEU A 299 9.43 -6.87 -8.65
CA LEU A 299 8.99 -6.11 -9.81
C LEU A 299 8.56 -7.02 -10.97
N SER A 300 9.39 -7.99 -11.34
CA SER A 300 9.11 -8.89 -12.47
C SER A 300 7.87 -9.76 -12.24
N SER A 301 7.51 -10.05 -10.98
CA SER A 301 6.35 -10.86 -10.64
C SER A 301 5.02 -10.26 -11.12
N ASP A 302 4.96 -8.94 -11.32
CA ASP A 302 3.78 -8.22 -11.82
C ASP A 302 3.60 -8.33 -13.34
N PHE A 303 4.61 -8.83 -14.05
CA PHE A 303 4.64 -8.88 -15.52
C PHE A 303 4.75 -10.29 -16.09
N ILE A 304 4.61 -11.32 -15.26
CA ILE A 304 4.66 -12.71 -15.68
C ILE A 304 3.37 -13.45 -15.37
N THR A 305 3.12 -14.52 -16.10
CA THR A 305 2.06 -15.49 -15.85
C THR A 305 2.66 -16.81 -15.34
N PRO A 306 1.84 -17.74 -14.82
CA PRO A 306 2.30 -19.08 -14.44
C PRO A 306 2.95 -19.88 -15.58
N THR A 307 2.72 -19.52 -16.84
CA THR A 307 3.32 -20.16 -18.02
C THR A 307 4.66 -19.55 -18.44
N SER A 308 5.13 -18.50 -17.75
CA SER A 308 6.39 -17.83 -18.06
C SER A 308 7.61 -18.72 -17.77
N PRO A 309 8.67 -18.70 -18.59
CA PRO A 309 9.90 -19.44 -18.30
C PRO A 309 10.59 -18.95 -17.01
N PHE A 310 10.31 -17.72 -16.57
CA PHE A 310 10.86 -17.13 -15.36
C PHE A 310 10.12 -17.53 -14.07
N HIS A 311 8.95 -18.18 -14.21
CA HIS A 311 8.05 -18.49 -13.09
C HIS A 311 8.73 -19.29 -11.97
N PRO A 312 9.49 -20.38 -12.22
CA PRO A 312 10.12 -21.15 -11.14
C PRO A 312 11.16 -20.34 -10.34
N THR A 313 11.95 -19.51 -11.02
CA THR A 313 12.95 -18.63 -10.39
C THR A 313 12.27 -17.58 -9.52
N ILE A 314 11.22 -16.94 -10.04
CA ILE A 314 10.45 -15.93 -9.29
C ILE A 314 9.79 -16.55 -8.06
N LEU A 315 9.13 -17.72 -8.18
CA LEU A 315 8.55 -18.39 -7.00
C LEU A 315 9.59 -18.66 -5.91
N THR A 316 10.78 -19.13 -6.31
CA THR A 316 11.88 -19.40 -5.36
C THR A 316 12.28 -18.13 -4.61
N HIS A 317 12.43 -17.01 -5.32
CA HIS A 317 12.78 -15.73 -4.72
C HIS A 317 11.65 -15.17 -3.83
N LEU A 318 10.39 -15.27 -4.25
CA LEU A 318 9.25 -14.81 -3.44
C LEU A 318 9.16 -15.57 -2.11
N LEU A 319 9.38 -16.89 -2.10
CA LEU A 319 9.45 -17.69 -0.87
C LEU A 319 10.64 -17.28 0.02
N ALA A 320 11.78 -16.95 -0.58
CA ALA A 320 12.94 -16.45 0.15
C ALA A 320 12.64 -15.09 0.82
N ILE A 321 11.92 -14.19 0.13
CA ILE A 321 11.45 -12.92 0.72
C ILE A 321 10.60 -13.19 1.97
N LEU A 322 9.62 -14.11 1.89
CA LEU A 322 8.74 -14.41 3.03
C LEU A 322 9.49 -14.93 4.27
N SER A 323 10.62 -15.61 4.06
CA SER A 323 11.43 -16.19 5.14
C SER A 323 12.56 -15.27 5.61
N SER A 324 12.68 -14.08 5.03
CA SER A 324 13.75 -13.11 5.30
C SER A 324 13.28 -12.03 6.29
N PRO A 325 14.20 -11.31 6.96
CA PRO A 325 13.87 -10.16 7.81
C PRO A 325 13.56 -8.88 7.00
N LEU A 326 13.13 -9.01 5.73
CA LEU A 326 12.75 -7.86 4.91
C LEU A 326 11.49 -7.17 5.48
N PRO A 327 11.30 -5.86 5.19
CA PRO A 327 10.15 -5.10 5.66
C PRO A 327 8.81 -5.78 5.35
N LEU A 328 7.84 -5.59 6.25
CA LEU A 328 6.51 -6.20 6.15
C LEU A 328 5.81 -5.92 4.80
N PRO A 329 5.82 -4.69 4.24
CA PRO A 329 5.22 -4.42 2.92
C PRO A 329 5.84 -5.24 1.78
N THR A 330 7.16 -5.45 1.82
CA THR A 330 7.88 -6.27 0.84
C THR A 330 7.46 -7.73 0.93
N ARG A 331 7.34 -8.27 2.15
CA ARG A 331 6.85 -9.64 2.39
C ARG A 331 5.40 -9.79 1.98
N GLU A 332 4.58 -8.79 2.25
CA GLU A 332 3.17 -8.80 1.88
C GLU A 332 2.97 -8.81 0.36
N ARG A 333 3.68 -7.93 -0.37
CA ARG A 333 3.64 -7.92 -1.84
C ARG A 333 4.11 -9.24 -2.43
N ALA A 334 5.14 -9.86 -1.84
CA ALA A 334 5.59 -11.19 -2.25
C ALA A 334 4.51 -12.27 -2.02
N SER A 335 3.78 -12.19 -0.90
CA SER A 335 2.64 -13.08 -0.62
C SER A 335 1.51 -12.92 -1.62
N ARG A 336 1.17 -11.68 -2.01
CA ARG A 336 0.17 -11.39 -3.06
C ARG A 336 0.59 -11.92 -4.42
N ALA A 337 1.86 -11.74 -4.78
CA ALA A 337 2.42 -12.30 -6.00
C ALA A 337 2.37 -13.83 -6.01
N LEU A 338 2.67 -14.49 -4.90
CA LEU A 338 2.51 -15.94 -4.75
C LEU A 338 1.05 -16.39 -4.91
N ALA A 339 0.10 -15.66 -4.33
CA ALA A 339 -1.32 -15.97 -4.47
C ALA A 339 -1.75 -15.98 -5.95
N ARG A 340 -1.31 -14.98 -6.72
CA ARG A 340 -1.59 -14.85 -8.16
C ARG A 340 -0.84 -15.89 -9.00
N LEU A 341 0.44 -16.15 -8.71
CA LEU A 341 1.31 -17.00 -9.53
C LEU A 341 1.24 -18.50 -9.17
N GLY A 342 0.56 -18.84 -8.08
CA GLY A 342 0.49 -20.19 -7.54
C GLY A 342 1.47 -20.36 -6.39
N ASP A 343 0.94 -20.43 -5.17
CA ASP A 343 1.74 -20.57 -3.96
C ASP A 343 1.99 -22.06 -3.66
N PRO A 344 3.26 -22.52 -3.65
CA PRO A 344 3.60 -23.92 -3.43
C PRO A 344 3.57 -24.33 -1.94
N ARG A 345 3.35 -23.40 -1.01
CA ARG A 345 3.28 -23.72 0.43
C ARG A 345 2.03 -24.53 0.75
N ASP A 346 2.17 -25.50 1.66
CA ASP A 346 1.03 -26.19 2.27
C ASP A 346 0.37 -25.30 3.33
N LEU A 347 -0.53 -24.43 2.87
CA LEU A 347 -1.35 -23.58 3.75
C LEU A 347 -2.42 -24.39 4.50
N THR A 348 -2.54 -25.69 4.22
CA THR A 348 -3.42 -26.62 4.94
C THR A 348 -2.65 -27.53 5.91
N SER A 349 -1.39 -27.18 6.20
CA SER A 349 -0.53 -27.93 7.11
C SER A 349 -1.05 -27.89 8.55
N LEU A 350 -0.79 -28.97 9.28
CA LEU A 350 -1.19 -29.15 10.67
C LEU A 350 0.03 -29.16 11.59
N SER A 351 -0.07 -28.45 12.71
CA SER A 351 0.89 -28.49 13.80
C SER A 351 0.40 -29.45 14.89
N SER A 352 1.29 -30.32 15.40
CA SER A 352 0.95 -31.30 16.43
C SER A 352 1.16 -30.71 17.83
N ILE A 353 0.11 -30.77 18.65
CA ILE A 353 0.11 -30.27 20.02
C ILE A 353 0.04 -31.49 20.97
N PRO A 354 1.02 -31.67 21.87
CA PRO A 354 1.05 -32.81 22.77
C PRO A 354 -0.07 -32.72 23.82
N SER A 355 -0.44 -33.85 24.42
CA SER A 355 -1.29 -33.83 25.60
C SER A 355 -0.55 -33.17 26.77
N GLY A 356 -1.25 -32.38 27.58
CA GLY A 356 -0.62 -31.68 28.70
C GLY A 356 -1.64 -31.09 29.66
N THR A 357 -1.16 -30.68 30.82
CA THR A 357 -1.92 -29.81 31.72
C THR A 357 -1.49 -28.39 31.48
N VAL A 358 -2.43 -27.56 31.05
CA VAL A 358 -2.19 -26.20 30.59
C VAL A 358 -2.92 -25.22 31.47
N THR A 359 -2.35 -24.03 31.61
CA THR A 359 -2.99 -22.94 32.34
C THR A 359 -3.70 -22.04 31.34
N ILE A 360 -4.99 -21.82 31.56
CA ILE A 360 -5.87 -21.01 30.72
C ILE A 360 -6.23 -19.71 31.46
N GLY A 361 -6.30 -18.62 30.71
CA GLY A 361 -6.72 -17.30 31.19
C GLY A 361 -5.58 -16.36 31.56
N SER A 362 -5.94 -15.16 32.02
CA SER A 362 -5.01 -14.12 32.44
C SER A 362 -5.69 -13.15 33.42
N THR A 363 -4.90 -12.33 34.09
CA THR A 363 -5.40 -11.20 34.89
C THR A 363 -5.64 -9.93 34.07
N SER A 364 -5.24 -9.90 32.80
CA SER A 364 -5.26 -8.69 31.95
C SER A 364 -6.66 -8.27 31.51
N HIS A 365 -7.65 -9.17 31.50
CA HIS A 365 -9.01 -8.86 31.09
C HIS A 365 -10.05 -9.67 31.91
N PRO A 366 -11.21 -9.10 32.31
CA PRO A 366 -12.21 -9.80 33.12
C PRO A 366 -12.71 -11.13 32.52
N ASN A 367 -12.91 -11.15 31.20
CA ASN A 367 -13.36 -12.35 30.48
C ASN A 367 -12.28 -13.46 30.42
N SER A 368 -11.05 -13.19 30.83
CA SER A 368 -9.95 -14.15 30.88
C SER A 368 -9.73 -14.70 32.29
N GLN A 369 -10.58 -14.34 33.25
CA GLN A 369 -10.50 -14.78 34.66
C GLN A 369 -11.59 -15.80 35.01
N PRO A 370 -11.36 -16.69 36.01
CA PRO A 370 -10.10 -16.88 36.72
C PRO A 370 -9.11 -17.74 35.93
N ILE A 371 -7.82 -17.54 36.22
CA ILE A 371 -6.76 -18.44 35.75
C ILE A 371 -7.01 -19.83 36.34
N HIS A 372 -7.05 -20.86 35.49
CA HIS A 372 -7.30 -22.24 35.92
C HIS A 372 -6.52 -23.24 35.07
N ARG A 373 -6.36 -24.48 35.56
CA ARG A 373 -5.62 -25.54 34.87
C ARG A 373 -6.57 -26.58 34.28
N LEU A 374 -6.30 -26.98 33.05
CA LEU A 374 -7.05 -28.02 32.34
C LEU A 374 -6.09 -29.06 31.74
N SER A 375 -6.48 -30.32 31.78
CA SER A 375 -5.76 -31.39 31.05
C SER A 375 -6.37 -31.56 29.67
N LEU A 376 -5.56 -31.37 28.63
CA LEU A 376 -5.94 -31.55 27.23
C LEU A 376 -5.26 -32.79 26.66
N HIS A 377 -5.99 -33.53 25.81
CA HIS A 377 -5.41 -34.60 25.02
C HIS A 377 -4.54 -34.04 23.88
N ALA A 378 -3.71 -34.88 23.27
CA ALA A 378 -2.97 -34.48 22.08
C ALA A 378 -3.93 -34.23 20.92
N PHE A 379 -3.68 -33.19 20.15
CA PHE A 379 -4.47 -32.83 18.97
C PHE A 379 -3.58 -32.21 17.90
N GLN A 380 -4.16 -31.91 16.75
CA GLN A 380 -3.51 -31.17 15.68
C GLN A 380 -4.35 -29.93 15.36
N ILE A 381 -3.69 -28.83 15.02
CA ILE A 381 -4.36 -27.57 14.66
C ILE A 381 -3.75 -27.02 13.37
N GLY A 382 -4.54 -26.33 12.55
CA GLY A 382 -4.04 -25.66 11.35
C GLY A 382 -2.94 -24.68 11.69
N THR A 383 -1.81 -24.76 11.00
CA THR A 383 -0.70 -23.79 11.14
C THR A 383 -1.10 -22.41 10.62
N PHE A 384 -2.01 -22.38 9.64
CA PHE A 384 -2.58 -21.19 9.05
C PHE A 384 -4.10 -21.19 9.23
N PRO A 385 -4.75 -20.02 9.27
CA PRO A 385 -6.18 -19.91 9.06
C PRO A 385 -6.60 -20.52 7.72
N VAL A 386 -7.86 -20.91 7.59
CA VAL A 386 -8.43 -21.30 6.29
C VAL A 386 -8.37 -20.09 5.35
N VAL A 387 -7.73 -20.25 4.20
CA VAL A 387 -7.55 -19.17 3.23
C VAL A 387 -8.65 -19.16 2.17
N ASN A 388 -8.79 -18.03 1.47
CA ASN A 388 -9.82 -17.81 0.46
C ASN A 388 -9.92 -18.94 -0.57
N ARG A 389 -8.79 -19.41 -1.14
CA ARG A 389 -8.82 -20.47 -2.17
C ARG A 389 -9.41 -21.78 -1.67
N ASP A 390 -9.13 -22.15 -0.41
CA ASP A 390 -9.55 -23.43 0.16
C ASP A 390 -11.04 -23.37 0.54
N TYR A 391 -11.47 -22.23 1.08
CA TYR A 391 -12.89 -22.00 1.36
C TYR A 391 -13.72 -21.85 0.07
N ALA A 392 -13.17 -21.23 -0.98
CA ALA A 392 -13.81 -21.15 -2.28
C ALA A 392 -14.07 -22.54 -2.89
N ALA A 393 -13.12 -23.47 -2.74
CA ALA A 393 -13.30 -24.86 -3.18
C ALA A 393 -14.47 -25.54 -2.46
N PHE A 394 -14.59 -25.36 -1.14
CA PHE A 394 -15.74 -25.83 -0.36
C PHE A 394 -17.06 -25.19 -0.81
N ALA A 395 -17.09 -23.86 -0.94
CA ALA A 395 -18.28 -23.13 -1.32
C ALA A 395 -18.80 -23.59 -2.68
N HIS A 396 -17.89 -23.77 -3.64
CA HIS A 396 -18.20 -24.31 -4.96
C HIS A 396 -18.68 -25.77 -4.89
N ALA A 397 -17.94 -26.66 -4.21
CA ALA A 397 -18.28 -28.08 -4.11
C ALA A 397 -19.63 -28.34 -3.41
N THR A 398 -20.02 -27.46 -2.49
CA THR A 398 -21.27 -27.57 -1.73
C THR A 398 -22.38 -26.63 -2.20
N ASN A 399 -22.14 -25.88 -3.29
CA ASN A 399 -23.06 -24.89 -3.84
C ASN A 399 -23.58 -23.88 -2.80
N ARG A 400 -22.68 -23.43 -1.91
CA ARG A 400 -22.96 -22.43 -0.89
C ARG A 400 -22.67 -21.03 -1.41
N THR A 401 -23.54 -20.09 -1.09
CA THR A 401 -23.26 -18.67 -1.31
C THR A 401 -22.27 -18.16 -0.26
N TRP A 402 -21.20 -17.52 -0.71
CA TRP A 402 -20.22 -16.87 0.15
C TRP A 402 -20.14 -15.39 -0.23
N PRO A 403 -20.58 -14.47 0.66
CA PRO A 403 -20.73 -13.05 0.31
C PRO A 403 -19.43 -12.24 0.43
N SER A 404 -18.26 -12.88 0.56
CA SER A 404 -17.00 -12.15 0.69
C SER A 404 -16.67 -11.40 -0.60
N PRO A 405 -16.38 -10.08 -0.54
CA PRO A 405 -16.03 -9.28 -1.70
C PRO A 405 -14.69 -9.71 -2.34
N HIS A 406 -13.87 -10.46 -1.59
CA HIS A 406 -12.53 -10.87 -1.99
C HIS A 406 -12.44 -12.34 -2.43
N ALA A 407 -13.56 -13.06 -2.45
CA ALA A 407 -13.62 -14.50 -2.72
C ALA A 407 -12.88 -14.91 -4.01
N SER A 408 -13.00 -14.10 -5.07
CA SER A 408 -12.43 -14.37 -6.38
C SER A 408 -11.24 -13.47 -6.74
N THR A 409 -10.71 -12.68 -5.81
CA THR A 409 -9.56 -11.80 -6.09
C THR A 409 -8.27 -12.62 -6.13
N PRO A 410 -7.53 -12.68 -7.26
CA PRO A 410 -6.35 -13.54 -7.42
C PRO A 410 -5.25 -13.29 -6.39
N GLU A 411 -4.97 -12.02 -6.08
CA GLU A 411 -3.91 -11.61 -5.14
C GLU A 411 -4.27 -11.90 -3.68
N LEU A 412 -5.56 -12.15 -3.40
CA LEU A 412 -6.08 -12.40 -2.06
C LEU A 412 -6.39 -13.88 -1.82
N GLN A 413 -6.00 -14.78 -2.72
CA GLN A 413 -6.31 -16.22 -2.57
C GLN A 413 -5.64 -16.88 -1.35
N ASN A 414 -4.57 -16.26 -0.83
CA ASN A 414 -3.83 -16.73 0.34
C ASN A 414 -4.18 -16.01 1.66
N VAL A 415 -5.10 -15.02 1.65
CA VAL A 415 -5.52 -14.36 2.89
C VAL A 415 -6.61 -15.20 3.59
N PRO A 416 -6.75 -15.08 4.93
CA PRO A 416 -7.81 -15.77 5.65
C PRO A 416 -9.20 -15.49 5.06
N ALA A 417 -10.02 -16.53 4.94
CA ALA A 417 -11.41 -16.38 4.50
C ALA A 417 -12.23 -15.61 5.55
N THR A 418 -12.88 -14.52 5.10
CA THR A 418 -13.76 -13.66 5.90
C THR A 418 -15.22 -13.88 5.52
N ASP A 419 -16.13 -13.24 6.27
CA ASP A 419 -17.58 -13.31 6.01
C ASP A 419 -18.13 -14.75 6.11
N VAL A 420 -17.54 -15.53 7.03
CA VAL A 420 -17.89 -16.93 7.33
C VAL A 420 -18.56 -16.99 8.70
N SER A 421 -19.76 -17.58 8.77
CA SER A 421 -20.43 -17.79 10.06
C SER A 421 -19.87 -19.01 10.80
N TRP A 422 -20.15 -19.12 12.11
CA TRP A 422 -19.79 -20.31 12.88
C TRP A 422 -20.36 -21.60 12.26
N ASN A 423 -21.61 -21.56 11.77
CA ASN A 423 -22.24 -22.71 11.13
C ASN A 423 -21.54 -23.11 9.81
N ASP A 424 -21.08 -22.11 9.05
CA ASP A 424 -20.33 -22.37 7.83
C ASP A 424 -18.97 -22.99 8.12
N ALA A 425 -18.29 -22.51 9.16
CA ALA A 425 -17.01 -23.08 9.60
C ALA A 425 -17.17 -24.55 10.08
N VAL A 426 -18.24 -24.88 10.80
CA VAL A 426 -18.56 -26.27 11.17
C VAL A 426 -18.84 -27.12 9.93
N ALA A 427 -19.61 -26.60 8.97
CA ALA A 427 -19.90 -27.30 7.72
C ALA A 427 -18.62 -27.53 6.88
N TYR A 428 -17.72 -26.54 6.84
CA TYR A 428 -16.40 -26.65 6.22
C TYR A 428 -15.58 -27.76 6.86
N CYS A 429 -15.50 -27.82 8.19
CA CYS A 429 -14.80 -28.89 8.91
C CYS A 429 -15.37 -30.29 8.61
N ALA A 430 -16.70 -30.42 8.51
CA ALA A 430 -17.34 -31.67 8.15
C ALA A 430 -16.98 -32.11 6.72
N TRP A 431 -17.07 -31.19 5.76
CA TRP A 431 -16.65 -31.45 4.38
C TRP A 431 -15.16 -31.81 4.29
N LEU A 432 -14.29 -31.05 4.97
CA LEU A 432 -12.85 -31.29 4.97
C LEU A 432 -12.48 -32.63 5.59
N THR A 433 -13.25 -33.09 6.58
CA THR A 433 -13.10 -34.42 7.18
C THR A 433 -13.26 -35.52 6.12
N ASP A 434 -14.26 -35.40 5.26
CA ASP A 434 -14.52 -36.40 4.22
C ASP A 434 -13.46 -36.33 3.11
N GLU A 435 -13.10 -35.13 2.64
CA GLU A 435 -12.06 -34.93 1.62
C GLU A 435 -10.68 -35.41 2.09
N TRP A 436 -10.28 -35.07 3.32
CA TRP A 436 -8.97 -35.48 3.85
C TRP A 436 -8.90 -36.96 4.17
N ARG A 437 -10.03 -37.58 4.52
CA ARG A 437 -10.10 -39.03 4.70
C ARG A 437 -10.03 -39.74 3.34
N ALA A 438 -10.71 -39.23 2.32
CA ALA A 438 -10.69 -39.78 0.97
C ALA A 438 -9.30 -39.68 0.32
N SER A 439 -8.58 -38.58 0.54
CA SER A 439 -7.20 -38.39 0.06
C SER A 439 -6.13 -39.09 0.91
N GLY A 440 -6.51 -39.63 2.07
CA GLY A 440 -5.58 -40.27 3.01
C GLY A 440 -4.73 -39.29 3.83
N LYS A 441 -5.00 -37.98 3.76
CA LYS A 441 -4.33 -36.96 4.59
C LYS A 441 -4.58 -37.16 6.08
N ILE A 442 -5.75 -37.67 6.45
CA ILE A 442 -6.07 -38.06 7.83
C ILE A 442 -6.52 -39.53 7.91
N GLY A 443 -6.32 -40.14 9.09
CA GLY A 443 -6.74 -41.51 9.34
C GLY A 443 -8.26 -41.72 9.38
N PRO A 444 -8.75 -42.97 9.29
CA PRO A 444 -10.18 -43.28 9.17
C PRO A 444 -11.02 -42.85 10.37
N ARG A 445 -10.41 -42.68 11.55
CA ARG A 445 -11.07 -42.23 12.79
C ARG A 445 -10.84 -40.77 13.12
N ALA A 446 -10.01 -40.07 12.35
CA ALA A 446 -9.75 -38.66 12.55
C ALA A 446 -10.92 -37.82 12.01
N VAL A 447 -11.12 -36.65 12.64
CA VAL A 447 -12.17 -35.68 12.31
C VAL A 447 -11.55 -34.29 12.38
N VAL A 448 -11.80 -33.48 11.36
CA VAL A 448 -11.51 -32.05 11.37
C VAL A 448 -12.68 -31.34 12.07
N ARG A 449 -12.37 -30.43 12.99
CA ARG A 449 -13.35 -29.62 13.72
C ARG A 449 -12.74 -28.27 14.11
N LEU A 450 -13.59 -27.35 14.55
CA LEU A 450 -13.13 -26.15 15.23
C LEU A 450 -12.40 -26.54 16.54
N PRO A 451 -11.31 -25.83 16.89
CA PRO A 451 -10.67 -26.00 18.19
C PRO A 451 -11.62 -25.50 19.29
N THR A 452 -11.55 -26.11 20.47
CA THR A 452 -12.14 -25.47 21.65
C THR A 452 -11.28 -24.28 22.07
N GLU A 453 -11.85 -23.32 22.79
CA GLU A 453 -11.09 -22.17 23.30
C GLU A 453 -9.79 -22.59 24.06
N PRO A 454 -9.80 -23.57 24.99
CA PRO A 454 -8.57 -24.04 25.63
C PRO A 454 -7.53 -24.65 24.69
N GLU A 455 -7.97 -25.31 23.61
CA GLU A 455 -7.05 -25.89 22.61
C GLU A 455 -6.41 -24.78 21.79
N TRP A 456 -7.19 -23.76 21.42
CA TRP A 456 -6.69 -22.61 20.69
C TRP A 456 -5.68 -21.81 21.53
N GLU A 457 -6.01 -21.52 22.80
CA GLU A 457 -5.10 -20.81 23.69
C GLU A 457 -3.82 -21.61 23.98
N TYR A 458 -3.92 -22.94 24.17
CA TYR A 458 -2.74 -23.78 24.34
C TYR A 458 -1.83 -23.74 23.11
N ALA A 459 -2.42 -23.88 21.91
CA ALA A 459 -1.66 -23.79 20.67
C ALA A 459 -1.00 -22.41 20.49
N ALA A 460 -1.73 -21.32 20.79
CA ALA A 460 -1.24 -19.95 20.64
C ALA A 460 -0.12 -19.60 21.63
N ARG A 461 -0.18 -20.08 22.88
CA ARG A 461 0.87 -19.84 23.89
C ARG A 461 2.15 -20.62 23.61
N GLY A 462 2.05 -21.78 22.95
CA GLY A 462 3.19 -22.67 22.72
C GLY A 462 3.77 -23.22 24.02
N THR A 463 5.09 -23.21 24.17
CA THR A 463 5.79 -23.73 25.37
C THR A 463 5.93 -22.69 26.49
N GLN A 464 5.25 -21.55 26.40
CA GLN A 464 5.35 -20.47 27.39
C GLN A 464 4.54 -20.83 28.65
N GLU A 465 5.22 -20.83 29.79
CA GLU A 465 4.55 -20.97 31.09
C GLU A 465 4.00 -19.60 31.52
N PRO A 466 2.78 -19.53 32.07
CA PRO A 466 2.24 -18.29 32.59
C PRO A 466 3.09 -17.74 33.74
N VAL A 467 3.27 -16.42 33.78
CA VAL A 467 3.82 -15.73 34.95
C VAL A 467 2.76 -15.76 36.05
N LEU A 468 2.85 -16.74 36.95
CA LEU A 468 1.90 -16.93 38.07
C LEU A 468 2.16 -15.99 39.26
N THR A 469 3.15 -15.09 39.16
CA THR A 469 3.57 -14.25 40.29
C THR A 469 2.87 -12.90 40.27
N THR A 470 2.05 -12.67 41.30
CA THR A 470 1.53 -11.36 41.71
C THR A 470 2.62 -10.40 42.23
N THR A 471 3.90 -10.60 41.88
CA THR A 471 5.05 -9.89 42.48
C THR A 471 5.95 -9.18 41.49
N THR A 472 5.71 -9.28 40.19
CA THR A 472 6.29 -8.36 39.21
C THR A 472 5.21 -7.40 38.73
N THR A 473 4.72 -6.58 39.67
CA THR A 473 4.30 -5.23 39.28
C THR A 473 5.54 -4.57 38.67
N THR A 474 5.52 -4.34 37.36
CA THR A 474 6.24 -3.21 36.78
C THR A 474 5.86 -1.96 37.59
N THR A 475 6.74 -0.97 37.64
CA THR A 475 6.58 0.26 38.44
C THR A 475 5.28 1.03 38.15
N ASP A 476 4.53 0.63 37.12
CA ASP A 476 3.24 1.16 36.66
C ASP A 476 2.00 0.28 36.98
N GLY A 477 2.17 -0.93 37.54
CA GLY A 477 1.06 -1.82 37.91
C GLY A 477 0.44 -2.64 36.77
N SER A 478 1.09 -2.77 35.61
CA SER A 478 0.60 -3.62 34.51
C SER A 478 0.91 -5.11 34.71
N CYS A 479 0.06 -5.99 34.14
CA CYS A 479 0.29 -7.44 34.07
C CYS A 479 1.20 -7.73 32.87
N ASP A 480 2.15 -8.67 32.99
CA ASP A 480 2.97 -9.12 31.87
C ASP A 480 2.08 -9.76 30.78
N LEU A 481 1.78 -9.01 29.71
CA LEU A 481 1.09 -9.51 28.54
C LEU A 481 1.97 -10.57 27.85
N VAL A 482 1.42 -11.75 27.59
CA VAL A 482 2.12 -12.84 26.91
C VAL A 482 1.53 -13.01 25.52
N TYR A 483 2.34 -12.73 24.50
CA TYR A 483 2.04 -12.97 23.09
C TYR A 483 2.55 -14.36 22.67
N PRO A 484 2.11 -14.91 21.53
CA PRO A 484 2.66 -16.16 20.99
C PRO A 484 4.19 -16.17 20.80
N TRP A 485 4.82 -14.99 20.71
CA TRP A 485 6.27 -14.82 20.50
C TRP A 485 7.03 -14.33 21.74
N GLY A 486 6.40 -14.19 22.90
CA GLY A 486 7.05 -13.75 24.14
C GLY A 486 6.28 -12.64 24.87
N THR A 487 6.94 -11.97 25.80
CA THR A 487 6.34 -10.90 26.63
C THR A 487 6.50 -9.50 26.06
N THR A 488 7.38 -9.33 25.08
CA THR A 488 7.62 -8.04 24.43
C THR A 488 6.81 -7.95 23.14
N TRP A 489 6.14 -6.82 22.95
CA TRP A 489 5.45 -6.52 21.70
C TRP A 489 6.42 -6.50 20.51
N ARG A 490 5.95 -6.95 19.35
CA ARG A 490 6.69 -6.94 18.08
C ARG A 490 5.78 -6.45 16.96
N ASP A 491 6.08 -5.30 16.39
CA ASP A 491 5.26 -4.65 15.36
C ASP A 491 5.07 -5.50 14.09
N ASP A 492 6.01 -6.41 13.81
CA ASP A 492 6.02 -7.21 12.59
C ASP A 492 5.53 -8.66 12.77
N ALA A 493 5.05 -9.00 13.97
CA ALA A 493 4.67 -10.36 14.35
C ALA A 493 3.17 -10.68 14.20
N THR A 494 2.33 -9.65 14.04
CA THR A 494 0.88 -9.80 13.84
C THR A 494 0.32 -8.72 12.92
N ASN A 495 -0.83 -9.00 12.31
CA ASN A 495 -1.62 -7.99 11.60
C ASN A 495 -2.58 -7.31 12.58
N PHE A 496 -2.54 -5.99 12.68
CA PHE A 496 -3.38 -5.18 13.57
C PHE A 496 -3.68 -3.84 12.89
N GLU A 497 -4.63 -3.05 13.41
CA GLU A 497 -5.18 -1.86 12.71
C GLU A 497 -4.08 -0.93 12.15
N GLU A 498 -3.03 -0.69 12.92
CA GLU A 498 -1.98 0.26 12.59
C GLU A 498 -0.96 -0.26 11.55
N THR A 499 -0.89 -1.59 11.31
CA THR A 499 -0.09 -2.14 10.19
C THR A 499 -0.73 -1.81 8.85
N GLY A 500 -2.05 -1.52 8.82
CA GLY A 500 -2.80 -1.24 7.61
C GLY A 500 -2.94 -2.46 6.69
N LEU A 501 -2.86 -3.67 7.24
CA LEU A 501 -3.00 -4.92 6.47
C LEU A 501 -4.35 -5.62 6.69
N ASN A 502 -5.25 -5.07 7.51
CA ASN A 502 -6.57 -5.64 7.83
C ASN A 502 -7.68 -5.17 6.89
#